data_AF-A0A194RIW9-F1
#
_entry.id   AF-A0A194RIW9-F1
#
_cell.length_a   1.000
_cell.length_b   1.000
_cell.length_c   1.000
_cell.angle_alpha   90.00
_cell.angle_beta   90.00
_cell.angle_gamma   90.00
#
_symmetry.space_group_name_H-M   'P 1'
#
loop_
_entity.id
_entity.type
_entity.pdbx_description
1 polymer ?
#
loop_
_entity_poly.entity_id
_entity_poly.type
_entity_poly.pdbx_seq_one_letter_code
_entity_poly.pdbx_strand_id
1 'polypeptide(L)'
;MLIFFVAIIIFYFQVLNVIISDSFQTWSLPETGVYLFFVIGAYLALVLKILPDYMKKRRPYTLKGLLIWYNAFQVIYSAYLVGLYTSYIIKHGIICTSCPQGELLRRVTQDIFPYFLAKQIDLLDTIFFVLRKKDNQVTFLHVYHHCIMVTWATLYYLHKPSDHFVGVGLMNSFVHVIMYAYYGLSAMGPRFAKFVWWKKHLTKIQLVQFILVITNLHYQQKLTPCPIPAAFHYFCVLSIGSFFILFMKFYLKSYIKRTSTVESQLPKNWTAPRSIGAAGVVIGIYLLVVLKWLPAFMMKRNPFQMKPLLLSYNIFQVVLSGYMTYIYADYVWNFGIFPFRCPQNNPDIIGAAANNIYPYFVAKHLDLLDTVFFRLRKKDNQVSFLHLYHHSVMVLWGWLYYMYLPTDHFVITGLLNNFVHVLMYSYYGITCLGPRFVKYAWWKKHLTKIQLVQFVLAVTNLYFQQKWTPCPLPLGFHYFALGTLMSFFFLFLNFYFKSYKMRKDLENKQKNKDNKSNMGNMNGIKSSKFKKY
;
A
#
# COMPACT_ATOMS: atom_id res chain seq x y z
N MET A 1 -25.11 27.86 30.02
CA MET A 1 -24.39 26.68 29.47
C MET A 1 -25.23 25.41 29.54
N LEU A 2 -25.77 25.01 30.71
CA LEU A 2 -26.72 23.90 30.83
C LEU A 2 -27.96 24.11 29.92
N ILE A 3 -28.45 25.35 29.83
CA ILE A 3 -29.56 25.75 28.96
C ILE A 3 -29.25 25.56 27.47
N PHE A 4 -28.02 25.85 27.03
CA PHE A 4 -27.60 25.64 25.63
C PHE A 4 -27.45 24.16 25.29
N PHE A 5 -26.97 23.37 26.25
CA PHE A 5 -26.85 21.92 26.14
C PHE A 5 -28.22 21.24 26.09
N VAL A 6 -29.14 21.69 26.96
CA VAL A 6 -30.54 21.26 26.98
C VAL A 6 -31.26 21.71 25.70
N ALA A 7 -30.99 22.91 25.17
CA ALA A 7 -31.57 23.38 23.91
C ALA A 7 -31.10 22.58 22.69
N ILE A 8 -29.82 22.20 22.61
CA ILE A 8 -29.30 21.33 21.54
C ILE A 8 -29.89 19.92 21.65
N ILE A 9 -29.98 19.38 22.86
CA ILE A 9 -30.59 18.07 23.11
C ILE A 9 -32.08 18.11 22.77
N ILE A 10 -32.80 19.14 23.20
CA ILE A 10 -34.22 19.33 22.88
C ILE A 10 -34.39 19.47 21.37
N PHE A 11 -33.60 20.32 20.68
CA PHE A 11 -33.64 20.46 19.22
C PHE A 11 -33.37 19.13 18.52
N TYR A 12 -32.35 18.39 18.98
CA TYR A 12 -32.02 17.06 18.47
C TYR A 12 -33.19 16.08 18.66
N PHE A 13 -33.82 16.05 19.84
CA PHE A 13 -35.00 15.22 20.11
C PHE A 13 -36.26 15.70 19.37
N GLN A 14 -36.42 17.00 19.14
CA GLN A 14 -37.52 17.57 18.36
C GLN A 14 -37.39 17.17 16.89
N VAL A 15 -36.19 17.24 16.32
CA VAL A 15 -35.93 16.75 14.97
C VAL A 15 -36.07 15.23 14.90
N LEU A 16 -35.64 14.49 15.93
CA LEU A 16 -35.87 13.04 16.02
C LEU A 16 -37.37 12.71 16.05
N ASN A 17 -38.18 13.47 16.80
CA ASN A 17 -39.63 13.30 16.88
C ASN A 17 -40.34 13.63 15.57
N VAL A 18 -39.87 14.65 14.83
CA VAL A 18 -40.35 14.95 13.48
C VAL A 18 -40.04 13.78 12.53
N ILE A 19 -38.85 13.20 12.64
CA ILE A 19 -38.40 12.04 11.86
C ILE A 19 -39.22 10.76 12.20
N ILE A 20 -39.64 10.59 13.46
CA ILE A 20 -40.40 9.43 13.94
C ILE A 20 -41.90 9.50 13.59
N SER A 21 -42.42 10.66 13.18
CA SER A 21 -43.85 10.82 12.84
C SER A 21 -44.27 9.98 11.62
N ASP A 22 -45.50 9.45 11.64
CA ASP A 22 -46.04 8.37 10.78
C ASP A 22 -46.03 8.64 9.25
N SER A 23 -45.64 9.83 8.80
CA SER A 23 -45.49 10.17 7.38
C SER A 23 -44.01 10.28 7.00
N PHE A 24 -43.36 9.15 6.72
CA PHE A 24 -42.00 9.17 6.20
C PHE A 24 -41.96 9.87 4.82
N GLN A 25 -41.48 11.12 4.80
CA GLN A 25 -41.11 11.84 3.59
C GLN A 25 -39.60 12.01 3.54
N THR A 26 -39.00 11.61 2.41
CA THR A 26 -37.58 11.84 2.13
C THR A 26 -37.30 13.33 2.01
N TRP A 27 -36.22 13.78 2.62
CA TRP A 27 -35.76 15.17 2.55
C TRP A 27 -34.97 15.43 1.28
N SER A 28 -35.04 16.67 0.81
CA SER A 28 -34.15 17.15 -0.25
C SER A 28 -32.69 17.18 0.24
N LEU A 29 -31.74 17.19 -0.71
CA LEU A 29 -30.31 17.25 -0.38
C LEU A 29 -29.95 18.53 0.41
N PRO A 30 -30.49 19.73 0.09
CA PRO A 30 -30.26 20.93 0.90
C PRO A 30 -30.77 20.80 2.35
N GLU A 31 -31.98 20.30 2.57
CA GLU A 31 -32.54 20.10 3.91
C GLU A 31 -31.69 19.13 4.74
N THR A 32 -31.29 18.01 4.11
CA THR A 32 -30.39 17.04 4.72
C THR A 32 -29.03 17.66 5.05
N GLY A 33 -28.51 18.50 4.16
CA GLY A 33 -27.26 19.23 4.36
C GLY A 33 -27.31 20.23 5.51
N VAL A 34 -28.42 20.96 5.65
CA VAL A 34 -28.65 21.90 6.76
C VAL A 34 -28.67 21.16 8.10
N TYR A 35 -29.41 20.05 8.19
CA TYR A 35 -29.42 19.22 9.39
C TYR A 35 -28.03 18.70 9.75
N LEU A 36 -27.28 18.19 8.77
CA LEU A 36 -25.91 17.71 8.97
C LEU A 36 -24.97 18.80 9.46
N PHE A 37 -25.07 20.01 8.88
CA PHE A 37 -24.28 21.16 9.31
C PHE A 37 -24.50 21.48 10.78
N PHE A 38 -25.77 21.51 11.23
CA PHE A 38 -26.09 21.78 12.64
C PHE A 38 -25.67 20.64 13.56
N VAL A 39 -25.95 19.38 13.22
CA VAL A 39 -25.61 18.23 14.08
C VAL A 39 -24.10 18.07 14.21
N ILE A 40 -23.36 18.05 13.11
CA ILE A 40 -21.89 17.89 13.12
C ILE A 40 -21.23 19.13 13.70
N GLY A 41 -21.70 20.32 13.34
CA GLY A 41 -21.19 21.59 13.88
C GLY A 41 -21.35 21.67 15.40
N ALA A 42 -22.55 21.32 15.92
CA ALA A 42 -22.82 21.27 17.34
C ALA A 42 -21.95 20.21 18.04
N TYR A 43 -21.86 19.00 17.48
CA TYR A 43 -21.01 17.93 18.01
C TYR A 43 -19.54 18.37 18.10
N LEU A 44 -18.96 18.91 17.02
CA LEU A 44 -17.56 19.35 16.98
C LEU A 44 -17.30 20.50 17.94
N ALA A 45 -18.17 21.53 17.96
CA ALA A 45 -18.07 22.64 18.90
C ALA A 45 -18.11 22.14 20.35
N LEU A 46 -18.97 21.14 20.62
CA LEU A 46 -19.12 20.56 21.94
C LEU A 46 -17.86 19.79 22.36
N VAL A 47 -17.40 18.83 21.56
CA VAL A 47 -16.35 17.89 21.97
C VAL A 47 -14.93 18.45 21.84
N LEU A 48 -14.70 19.44 20.95
CA LEU A 48 -13.37 20.03 20.75
C LEU A 48 -13.13 21.32 21.53
N LYS A 49 -14.18 22.07 21.88
CA LYS A 49 -14.04 23.38 22.52
C LYS A 49 -14.82 23.50 23.83
N ILE A 50 -16.16 23.47 23.77
CA ILE A 50 -17.03 23.79 24.92
C ILE A 50 -16.78 22.84 26.11
N LEU A 51 -16.83 21.52 25.85
CA LEU A 51 -16.72 20.52 26.90
C LEU A 51 -15.29 20.38 27.44
N PRO A 52 -14.23 20.38 26.60
CA PRO A 52 -12.86 20.48 27.10
C PRO A 52 -12.60 21.72 27.96
N ASP A 53 -13.07 22.91 27.53
CA ASP A 53 -12.91 24.15 28.29
C ASP A 53 -13.64 24.10 29.64
N TYR A 54 -14.86 23.56 29.65
CA TYR A 54 -15.62 23.31 30.88
C TYR A 54 -14.88 22.35 31.84
N MET A 55 -14.22 21.33 31.29
CA MET A 55 -13.49 20.33 32.07
C MET A 55 -12.11 20.80 32.54
N LYS A 56 -11.52 21.87 31.98
CA LYS A 56 -10.18 22.38 32.38
C LYS A 56 -10.06 22.55 33.90
N LYS A 57 -11.04 23.19 34.53
CA LYS A 57 -11.05 23.51 35.97
C LYS A 57 -11.68 22.42 36.86
N ARG A 58 -12.09 21.27 36.30
CA ARG A 58 -12.83 20.22 37.03
C ARG A 58 -12.03 18.92 37.12
N ARG A 59 -12.30 18.12 38.15
CA ARG A 59 -11.79 16.75 38.27
C ARG A 59 -12.54 15.83 37.30
N PRO A 60 -11.91 14.74 36.79
CA PRO A 60 -12.58 13.80 35.88
C PRO A 60 -13.77 13.13 36.58
N TYR A 61 -14.91 13.05 35.89
CA TYR A 61 -16.12 12.44 36.46
C TYR A 61 -16.03 10.91 36.55
N THR A 62 -16.51 10.34 37.65
CA THR A 62 -16.56 8.89 37.88
C THR A 62 -17.85 8.28 37.32
N LEU A 63 -17.92 8.11 36.01
CA LEU A 63 -19.12 7.64 35.29
C LEU A 63 -19.23 6.10 35.18
N LYS A 64 -18.72 5.34 36.17
CA LYS A 64 -18.57 3.89 36.04
C LYS A 64 -19.90 3.17 35.79
N GLY A 65 -20.92 3.42 36.62
CA GLY A 65 -22.23 2.79 36.48
C GLY A 65 -22.91 3.16 35.16
N LEU A 66 -22.88 4.45 34.80
CA LEU A 66 -23.44 4.95 33.54
C LEU A 66 -22.77 4.29 32.32
N LEU A 67 -21.45 4.16 32.31
CA LEU A 67 -20.73 3.53 31.21
C LEU A 67 -21.04 2.03 31.09
N ILE A 68 -21.19 1.32 32.20
CA ILE A 68 -21.55 -0.11 32.16
C ILE A 68 -22.92 -0.27 31.50
N TRP A 69 -23.92 0.50 31.95
CA TRP A 69 -25.26 0.46 31.37
C TRP A 69 -25.29 0.91 29.91
N TYR A 70 -24.58 1.99 29.58
CA TYR A 70 -24.48 2.48 28.21
C TYR A 70 -23.86 1.44 27.26
N ASN A 71 -22.75 0.81 27.65
CA ASN A 71 -22.12 -0.23 26.84
C ASN A 71 -22.99 -1.50 26.75
N ALA A 72 -23.69 -1.87 27.83
CA ALA A 72 -24.63 -3.00 27.81
C ALA A 72 -25.80 -2.74 26.87
N PHE A 73 -26.38 -1.53 26.92
CA PHE A 73 -27.40 -1.08 25.98
C PHE A 73 -26.89 -1.15 24.54
N GLN A 74 -25.70 -0.60 24.27
CA GLN A 74 -25.08 -0.61 22.94
C GLN A 74 -24.84 -2.05 22.40
N VAL A 75 -24.45 -2.99 23.27
CA VAL A 75 -24.31 -4.41 22.89
C VAL A 75 -25.67 -5.02 22.51
N ILE A 76 -26.70 -4.82 23.34
CA ILE A 76 -28.05 -5.36 23.09
C ILE A 76 -28.64 -4.75 21.82
N TYR A 77 -28.51 -3.43 21.65
CA TYR A 77 -29.02 -2.71 20.48
C TYR A 77 -28.28 -3.13 19.20
N SER A 78 -26.97 -3.29 19.25
CA SER A 78 -26.18 -3.80 18.12
C SER A 78 -26.54 -5.25 17.79
N ALA A 79 -26.83 -6.10 18.78
CA ALA A 79 -27.27 -7.48 18.57
C ALA A 79 -28.67 -7.54 17.93
N TYR A 80 -29.58 -6.65 18.34
CA TYR A 80 -30.88 -6.48 17.68
C TYR A 80 -30.73 -6.12 16.19
N LEU A 81 -29.86 -5.15 15.87
CA LEU A 81 -29.56 -4.78 14.48
C LEU A 81 -28.97 -5.94 13.67
N VAL A 82 -28.09 -6.75 14.28
CA VAL A 82 -27.56 -7.97 13.65
C VAL A 82 -28.69 -8.94 13.32
N GLY A 83 -29.62 -9.17 14.24
CA GLY A 83 -30.79 -10.02 14.01
C GLY A 83 -31.66 -9.50 12.85
N LEU A 84 -32.01 -8.21 12.89
CA LEU A 84 -32.82 -7.54 11.88
C LEU A 84 -32.22 -7.68 10.47
N TYR A 85 -30.94 -7.34 10.30
CA TYR A 85 -30.28 -7.40 8.99
C TYR A 85 -29.98 -8.83 8.53
N THR A 86 -29.74 -9.76 9.45
CA THR A 86 -29.61 -11.18 9.11
C THR A 86 -30.92 -11.72 8.57
N SER A 87 -32.06 -11.42 9.21
CA SER A 87 -33.37 -11.82 8.73
C SER A 87 -33.69 -11.25 7.34
N TYR A 88 -33.26 -10.01 7.06
CA TYR A 88 -33.40 -9.41 5.73
C TYR A 88 -32.54 -10.15 4.69
N ILE A 89 -31.25 -10.36 4.98
CA ILE A 89 -30.29 -10.99 4.06
C ILE A 89 -30.66 -12.45 3.76
N ILE A 90 -31.21 -13.19 4.71
CA ILE A 90 -31.68 -14.57 4.46
C ILE A 90 -32.83 -14.58 3.43
N LYS A 91 -33.71 -13.57 3.45
CA LYS A 91 -34.87 -13.47 2.56
C LYS A 91 -34.53 -12.90 1.18
N HIS A 92 -33.65 -11.91 1.14
CA HIS A 92 -33.40 -11.11 -0.07
C HIS A 92 -31.99 -11.25 -0.66
N GLY A 93 -31.11 -12.01 0.02
CA GLY A 93 -29.70 -12.15 -0.34
C GLY A 93 -28.83 -11.01 0.21
N ILE A 94 -27.51 -11.21 0.17
CA ILE A 94 -26.54 -10.19 0.59
C ILE A 94 -26.30 -9.12 -0.48
N ILE A 95 -26.65 -9.43 -1.74
CA ILE A 95 -26.66 -8.49 -2.86
C ILE A 95 -28.12 -8.31 -3.29
N CYS A 96 -28.58 -7.07 -3.31
CA CYS A 96 -29.97 -6.77 -3.63
C CYS A 96 -30.27 -7.02 -5.10
N THR A 97 -31.19 -7.95 -5.36
CA THR A 97 -31.61 -8.40 -6.71
C THR A 97 -32.83 -7.65 -7.24
N SER A 98 -33.46 -6.81 -6.43
CA SER A 98 -34.64 -6.01 -6.79
C SER A 98 -34.57 -4.62 -6.15
N CYS A 99 -35.34 -3.68 -6.67
CA CYS A 99 -35.38 -2.32 -6.16
C CYS A 99 -36.59 -2.16 -5.25
N PRO A 100 -36.40 -1.79 -3.97
CA PRO A 100 -37.51 -1.62 -3.05
C PRO A 100 -38.42 -0.49 -3.53
N GLN A 101 -39.71 -0.80 -3.69
CA GLN A 101 -40.76 0.16 -4.06
C GLN A 101 -41.99 -0.02 -3.16
N GLY A 102 -42.78 1.03 -3.00
CA GLY A 102 -44.03 1.02 -2.24
C GLY A 102 -43.86 0.45 -0.82
N GLU A 103 -44.58 -0.62 -0.53
CA GLU A 103 -44.60 -1.26 0.79
C GLU A 103 -43.25 -1.86 1.22
N LEU A 104 -42.46 -2.38 0.27
CA LEU A 104 -41.14 -2.93 0.56
C LEU A 104 -40.16 -1.81 0.93
N LEU A 105 -40.23 -0.67 0.24
CA LEU A 105 -39.42 0.52 0.57
C LEU A 105 -39.76 1.06 1.95
N ARG A 106 -41.05 1.07 2.32
CA ARG A 106 -41.49 1.46 3.67
C ARG A 106 -40.91 0.55 4.75
N ARG A 107 -40.97 -0.77 4.57
CA ARG A 107 -40.37 -1.74 5.51
C ARG A 107 -38.86 -1.59 5.62
N VAL A 108 -38.16 -1.51 4.48
CA VAL A 108 -36.70 -1.28 4.45
C VAL A 108 -36.32 -0.01 5.19
N THR A 109 -37.09 1.06 5.01
CA THR A 109 -36.87 2.33 5.71
C THR A 109 -37.07 2.19 7.22
N GLN A 110 -38.12 1.48 7.65
CA GLN A 110 -38.34 1.15 9.07
C GLN A 110 -37.18 0.33 9.64
N ASP A 111 -36.62 -0.60 8.87
CA ASP A 111 -35.49 -1.43 9.29
C ASP A 111 -34.15 -0.67 9.33
N ILE A 112 -34.02 0.44 8.59
CA ILE A 112 -32.82 1.30 8.58
C ILE A 112 -32.85 2.31 9.73
N PHE A 113 -34.03 2.76 10.15
CA PHE A 113 -34.18 3.77 11.19
C PHE A 113 -33.42 3.43 12.49
N PRO A 114 -33.50 2.19 13.03
CA PRO A 114 -32.71 1.80 14.19
C PRO A 114 -31.20 2.01 14.01
N TYR A 115 -30.64 1.73 12.83
CA TYR A 115 -29.21 1.95 12.58
C TYR A 115 -28.87 3.43 12.46
N PHE A 116 -29.74 4.23 11.84
CA PHE A 116 -29.62 5.69 11.87
C PHE A 116 -29.53 6.20 13.31
N LEU A 117 -30.44 5.75 14.18
CA LEU A 117 -30.46 6.14 15.59
C LEU A 117 -29.18 5.68 16.32
N ALA A 118 -28.71 4.45 16.10
CA ALA A 118 -27.47 3.95 16.69
C ALA A 118 -26.28 4.89 16.45
N LYS A 119 -26.12 5.39 15.21
CA LYS A 119 -24.97 6.24 14.85
C LYS A 119 -25.00 7.60 15.53
N GLN A 120 -26.19 8.09 15.87
CA GLN A 120 -26.31 9.30 16.65
C GLN A 120 -26.01 9.05 18.13
N ILE A 121 -26.47 7.93 18.68
CA ILE A 121 -26.17 7.52 20.07
C ILE A 121 -24.65 7.31 20.24
N ASP A 122 -23.97 6.75 19.23
CA ASP A 122 -22.52 6.55 19.20
C ASP A 122 -21.73 7.87 19.42
N LEU A 123 -22.30 9.05 19.18
CA LEU A 123 -21.65 10.35 19.47
C LEU A 123 -21.40 10.57 20.97
N LEU A 124 -22.19 9.92 21.84
CA LEU A 124 -22.04 10.00 23.29
C LEU A 124 -20.68 9.45 23.76
N ASP A 125 -20.05 8.53 23.02
CA ASP A 125 -18.73 7.99 23.33
C ASP A 125 -17.70 9.09 23.55
N THR A 126 -17.65 10.07 22.63
CA THR A 126 -16.69 11.18 22.69
C THR A 126 -17.00 12.10 23.87
N ILE A 127 -18.28 12.33 24.17
CA ILE A 127 -18.71 13.11 25.33
C ILE A 127 -18.20 12.44 26.61
N PHE A 128 -18.36 11.12 26.75
CA PHE A 128 -17.86 10.37 27.90
C PHE A 128 -16.33 10.40 28.01
N PHE A 129 -15.60 10.39 26.89
CA PHE A 129 -14.14 10.52 26.91
C PHE A 129 -13.69 11.87 27.46
N VAL A 130 -14.30 12.97 27.01
CA VAL A 130 -13.98 14.33 27.47
C VAL A 130 -14.35 14.51 28.94
N LEU A 131 -15.55 14.07 29.38
CA LEU A 131 -15.99 14.14 30.78
C LEU A 131 -15.08 13.36 31.75
N ARG A 132 -14.37 12.34 31.24
CA ARG A 132 -13.41 11.54 32.02
C ARG A 132 -11.96 12.00 31.89
N LYS A 133 -11.70 13.09 31.17
CA LYS A 133 -10.35 13.56 30.80
C LYS A 133 -9.49 12.44 30.18
N LYS A 134 -10.10 11.68 29.26
CA LYS A 134 -9.42 10.65 28.46
C LYS A 134 -9.10 11.22 27.09
N ASP A 135 -8.34 12.30 27.07
CA ASP A 135 -8.01 13.05 25.84
C ASP A 135 -7.24 12.18 24.83
N ASN A 136 -6.53 11.17 25.32
CA ASN A 136 -5.87 10.16 24.48
C ASN A 136 -6.84 9.27 23.67
N GLN A 137 -8.12 9.25 24.01
CA GLN A 137 -9.18 8.54 23.27
C GLN A 137 -9.88 9.45 22.26
N VAL A 138 -9.86 10.78 22.46
CA VAL A 138 -10.41 11.77 21.52
C VAL A 138 -9.39 12.04 20.41
N THR A 139 -9.13 11.01 19.61
CA THR A 139 -8.19 11.10 18.49
C THR A 139 -8.86 11.64 17.23
N PHE A 140 -8.06 12.17 16.30
CA PHE A 140 -8.55 12.52 14.96
C PHE A 140 -9.31 11.37 14.30
N LEU A 141 -8.79 10.13 14.41
CA LEU A 141 -9.44 8.94 13.86
C LEU A 141 -10.84 8.74 14.43
N HIS A 142 -11.00 8.87 15.75
CA HIS A 142 -12.29 8.73 16.43
C HIS A 142 -13.29 9.79 15.94
N VAL A 143 -12.94 11.08 16.08
CA VAL A 143 -13.85 12.18 15.73
C VAL A 143 -14.20 12.18 14.25
N TYR A 144 -13.23 11.95 13.37
CA TYR A 144 -13.44 11.84 11.92
C TYR A 144 -14.37 10.69 11.56
N HIS A 145 -14.17 9.50 12.14
CA HIS A 145 -15.05 8.34 11.94
C HIS A 145 -16.50 8.65 12.34
N HIS A 146 -16.72 9.16 13.56
CA HIS A 146 -18.07 9.45 14.04
C HIS A 146 -18.79 10.52 13.19
N CYS A 147 -18.07 11.56 12.73
CA CYS A 147 -18.66 12.56 11.83
C CYS A 147 -19.10 11.95 10.49
N ILE A 148 -18.25 11.14 9.87
CA ILE A 148 -18.55 10.52 8.57
C ILE A 148 -19.67 9.47 8.70
N MET A 149 -19.68 8.65 9.75
CA MET A 149 -20.72 7.64 9.95
C MET A 149 -22.10 8.26 10.18
N VAL A 150 -22.18 9.37 10.93
CA VAL A 150 -23.43 10.15 11.09
C VAL A 150 -23.83 10.79 9.76
N THR A 151 -22.88 11.35 9.01
CA THR A 151 -23.12 11.90 7.67
C THR A 151 -23.76 10.86 6.75
N TRP A 152 -23.18 9.66 6.71
CA TRP A 152 -23.68 8.55 5.90
C TRP A 152 -25.06 8.08 6.32
N ALA A 153 -25.24 7.80 7.62
CA ALA A 153 -26.52 7.30 8.13
C ALA A 153 -27.65 8.30 7.83
N THR A 154 -27.37 9.60 7.94
CA THR A 154 -28.33 10.66 7.66
C THR A 154 -28.62 10.82 6.17
N LEU A 155 -27.60 10.87 5.30
CA LEU A 155 -27.81 10.93 3.84
C LEU A 155 -28.58 9.71 3.35
N TYR A 156 -28.28 8.55 3.90
CA TYR A 156 -28.93 7.32 3.51
C TYR A 156 -30.39 7.27 3.98
N TYR A 157 -30.65 7.57 5.24
CA TYR A 157 -32.00 7.47 5.79
C TYR A 157 -32.92 8.61 5.32
N LEU A 158 -32.44 9.87 5.34
CA LEU A 158 -33.28 11.04 5.04
C LEU A 158 -33.36 11.36 3.54
N HIS A 159 -32.28 11.18 2.76
CA HIS A 159 -32.28 11.61 1.36
C HIS A 159 -32.65 10.51 0.37
N LYS A 160 -32.06 9.31 0.49
CA LYS A 160 -32.36 8.16 -0.40
C LYS A 160 -32.26 6.81 0.33
N PRO A 161 -33.33 6.37 1.02
CA PRO A 161 -33.35 5.03 1.59
C PRO A 161 -33.32 3.99 0.47
N SER A 162 -32.43 3.02 0.59
CA SER A 162 -32.39 1.81 -0.25
C SER A 162 -32.07 0.62 0.64
N ASP A 163 -31.96 -0.60 0.12
CA ASP A 163 -31.52 -1.77 0.89
C ASP A 163 -30.02 -2.09 0.73
N HIS A 164 -29.29 -1.25 0.01
CA HIS A 164 -27.89 -1.50 -0.35
C HIS A 164 -26.90 -1.47 0.81
N PHE A 165 -27.26 -0.84 1.92
CA PHE A 165 -26.42 -0.78 3.11
C PHE A 165 -26.81 -1.80 4.17
N VAL A 166 -27.77 -2.70 3.91
CA VAL A 166 -28.13 -3.76 4.86
C VAL A 166 -26.92 -4.66 5.15
N GLY A 167 -26.15 -5.05 4.11
CA GLY A 167 -24.91 -5.81 4.28
C GLY A 167 -23.85 -5.07 5.09
N VAL A 168 -23.71 -3.76 4.84
CA VAL A 168 -22.79 -2.88 5.59
C VAL A 168 -23.22 -2.73 7.05
N GLY A 169 -24.52 -2.54 7.27
CA GLY A 169 -25.16 -2.42 8.57
C GLY A 169 -24.99 -3.68 9.41
N LEU A 170 -25.17 -4.87 8.82
CA LEU A 170 -24.93 -6.15 9.48
C LEU A 170 -23.46 -6.26 9.94
N MET A 171 -22.50 -6.08 9.02
CA MET A 171 -21.08 -6.22 9.33
C MET A 171 -20.62 -5.22 10.39
N ASN A 172 -21.09 -3.96 10.31
CA ASN A 172 -20.76 -2.94 11.29
C ASN A 172 -21.37 -3.23 12.67
N SER A 173 -22.65 -3.61 12.70
CA SER A 173 -23.35 -3.92 13.96
C SER A 173 -22.75 -5.14 14.65
N PHE A 174 -22.37 -6.18 13.89
CA PHE A 174 -21.66 -7.33 14.42
C PHE A 174 -20.35 -6.96 15.10
N VAL A 175 -19.54 -6.11 14.48
CA VAL A 175 -18.30 -5.64 15.10
C VAL A 175 -18.56 -4.72 16.29
N HIS A 176 -19.62 -3.92 16.26
CA HIS A 176 -20.06 -3.09 17.39
C HIS A 176 -20.48 -3.92 18.61
N VAL A 177 -21.13 -5.09 18.43
CA VAL A 177 -21.39 -6.03 19.53
C VAL A 177 -20.08 -6.38 20.27
N ILE A 178 -19.04 -6.76 19.52
CA ILE A 178 -17.75 -7.17 20.09
C ILE A 178 -17.01 -5.96 20.70
N MET A 179 -17.05 -4.81 20.03
CA MET A 179 -16.38 -3.59 20.47
C MET A 179 -16.98 -3.03 21.76
N TYR A 180 -18.31 -2.93 21.85
CA TYR A 180 -18.96 -2.42 23.05
C TYR A 180 -18.92 -3.43 24.20
N ALA A 181 -18.90 -4.74 23.93
CA ALA A 181 -18.60 -5.74 24.95
C ALA A 181 -17.18 -5.55 25.53
N TYR A 182 -16.20 -5.27 24.67
CA TYR A 182 -14.84 -4.93 25.09
C TYR A 182 -14.82 -3.67 25.98
N TYR A 183 -15.53 -2.60 25.60
CA TYR A 183 -15.59 -1.36 26.38
C TYR A 183 -16.34 -1.53 27.71
N GLY A 184 -17.45 -2.27 27.73
CA GLY A 184 -18.20 -2.59 28.94
C GLY A 184 -17.35 -3.36 29.96
N LEU A 185 -16.70 -4.45 29.53
CA LEU A 185 -15.79 -5.22 30.38
C LEU A 185 -14.60 -4.40 30.89
N SER A 186 -14.06 -3.51 30.04
CA SER A 186 -13.00 -2.58 30.43
C SER A 186 -13.46 -1.53 31.45
N ALA A 187 -14.73 -1.14 31.45
CA ALA A 187 -15.31 -0.18 32.39
C ALA A 187 -15.61 -0.78 33.78
N MET A 188 -15.78 -2.10 33.89
CA MET A 188 -16.05 -2.79 35.16
C MET A 188 -14.86 -2.75 36.16
N GLY A 189 -13.68 -2.32 35.69
CA GLY A 189 -12.50 -2.03 36.52
C GLY A 189 -11.37 -3.05 36.38
N PRO A 190 -10.28 -2.89 37.15
CA PRO A 190 -9.05 -3.69 36.98
C PRO A 190 -9.27 -5.20 37.11
N ARG A 191 -10.22 -5.62 37.97
CA ARG A 191 -10.57 -7.03 38.16
C ARG A 191 -11.08 -7.71 36.89
N PHE A 192 -11.77 -6.97 36.02
CA PHE A 192 -12.33 -7.49 34.76
C PHE A 192 -11.47 -7.12 33.54
N ALA A 193 -10.76 -5.98 33.58
CA ALA A 193 -9.87 -5.53 32.51
C ALA A 193 -8.78 -6.56 32.16
N LYS A 194 -8.34 -7.39 33.13
CA LYS A 194 -7.37 -8.47 32.91
C LYS A 194 -7.85 -9.54 31.93
N PHE A 195 -9.16 -9.76 31.84
CA PHE A 195 -9.72 -10.78 30.95
C PHE A 195 -9.78 -10.30 29.50
N VAL A 196 -9.63 -9.00 29.24
CA VAL A 196 -9.85 -8.41 27.91
C VAL A 196 -8.58 -8.42 27.05
N TRP A 197 -7.91 -9.58 26.99
CA TRP A 197 -6.64 -9.80 26.27
C TRP A 197 -6.79 -9.71 24.75
N TRP A 198 -8.01 -9.88 24.23
CA TRP A 198 -8.30 -9.91 22.79
C TRP A 198 -8.36 -8.54 22.10
N LYS A 199 -7.92 -7.46 22.76
CA LYS A 199 -7.90 -6.09 22.18
C LYS A 199 -7.26 -6.03 20.79
N LYS A 200 -6.13 -6.73 20.61
CA LYS A 200 -5.41 -6.80 19.32
C LYS A 200 -6.24 -7.52 18.25
N HIS A 201 -7.00 -8.55 18.63
CA HIS A 201 -7.87 -9.31 17.73
C HIS A 201 -9.09 -8.49 17.31
N LEU A 202 -9.66 -7.71 18.23
CA LEU A 202 -10.73 -6.75 17.90
C LEU A 202 -10.29 -5.80 16.78
N THR A 203 -9.10 -5.20 16.88
CA THR A 203 -8.59 -4.31 15.82
C THR A 203 -8.35 -5.04 14.49
N LYS A 204 -7.95 -6.31 14.51
CA LYS A 204 -7.85 -7.12 13.28
C LYS A 204 -9.22 -7.37 12.65
N ILE A 205 -10.24 -7.68 13.44
CA ILE A 205 -11.62 -7.87 12.97
C ILE A 205 -12.14 -6.58 12.32
N GLN A 206 -11.91 -5.42 12.93
CA GLN A 206 -12.24 -4.11 12.36
C GLN A 206 -11.56 -3.86 11.00
N LEU A 207 -10.29 -4.24 10.84
CA LEU A 207 -9.58 -4.13 9.56
C LEU A 207 -10.16 -5.05 8.48
N VAL A 208 -10.49 -6.29 8.84
CA VAL A 208 -11.15 -7.25 7.93
C VAL A 208 -12.53 -6.74 7.52
N GLN A 209 -13.30 -6.18 8.46
CA GLN A 209 -14.61 -5.57 8.20
C GLN A 209 -14.53 -4.53 7.07
N PHE A 210 -13.55 -3.62 7.09
CA PHE A 210 -13.43 -2.61 6.02
C PHE A 210 -13.22 -3.22 4.63
N ILE A 211 -12.43 -4.31 4.53
CA ILE A 211 -12.21 -5.02 3.27
C ILE A 211 -13.51 -5.65 2.79
N LEU A 212 -14.23 -6.33 3.69
CA LEU A 212 -15.51 -6.97 3.38
C LEU A 212 -16.58 -5.95 2.96
N VAL A 213 -16.66 -4.81 3.64
CA VAL A 213 -17.61 -3.72 3.31
C VAL A 213 -17.29 -3.11 1.94
N ILE A 214 -16.02 -2.82 1.62
CA ILE A 214 -15.62 -2.33 0.29
C ILE A 214 -16.02 -3.33 -0.79
N THR A 215 -15.79 -4.62 -0.52
CA THR A 215 -16.10 -5.71 -1.46
C THR A 215 -17.61 -5.81 -1.68
N ASN A 216 -18.40 -5.80 -0.61
CA ASN A 216 -19.86 -5.82 -0.66
C ASN A 216 -20.40 -4.61 -1.44
N LEU A 217 -19.94 -3.39 -1.15
CA LEU A 217 -20.34 -2.19 -1.89
C LEU A 217 -19.95 -2.25 -3.38
N HIS A 218 -18.78 -2.80 -3.72
CA HIS A 218 -18.34 -2.95 -5.11
C HIS A 218 -19.25 -3.89 -5.90
N TYR A 219 -19.56 -5.07 -5.34
CA TYR A 219 -20.45 -6.03 -5.99
C TYR A 219 -21.89 -5.54 -6.01
N GLN A 220 -22.34 -4.87 -4.94
CA GLN A 220 -23.65 -4.23 -4.88
C GLN A 220 -23.81 -3.24 -6.04
N GLN A 221 -22.82 -2.35 -6.26
CA GLN A 221 -22.86 -1.37 -7.35
C GLN A 221 -22.89 -2.00 -8.76
N LYS A 222 -22.27 -3.17 -8.94
CA LYS A 222 -22.18 -3.83 -10.24
C LYS A 222 -23.36 -4.74 -10.58
N LEU A 223 -23.92 -5.39 -9.57
CA LEU A 223 -24.87 -6.49 -9.77
C LEU A 223 -26.32 -6.10 -9.47
N THR A 224 -26.54 -4.99 -8.75
CA THR A 224 -27.89 -4.56 -8.39
C THR A 224 -28.60 -3.87 -9.58
N PRO A 225 -29.92 -4.08 -9.77
CA PRO A 225 -30.68 -3.42 -10.83
C PRO A 225 -30.89 -1.91 -10.61
N CYS A 226 -30.67 -1.39 -9.41
CA CYS A 226 -30.73 0.04 -9.09
C CYS A 226 -29.41 0.48 -8.47
N PRO A 227 -28.39 0.86 -9.25
CA PRO A 227 -27.12 1.28 -8.69
C PRO A 227 -27.26 2.54 -7.85
N ILE A 228 -26.44 2.65 -6.80
CA ILE A 228 -26.30 3.88 -6.01
C ILE A 228 -25.73 4.97 -6.93
N PRO A 229 -26.12 6.26 -6.76
CA PRO A 229 -25.48 7.36 -7.47
C PRO A 229 -23.95 7.28 -7.36
N ALA A 230 -23.26 7.34 -8.50
CA ALA A 230 -21.81 7.10 -8.57
C ALA A 230 -21.00 8.01 -7.63
N ALA A 231 -21.40 9.28 -7.50
CA ALA A 231 -20.77 10.23 -6.58
C ALA A 231 -20.85 9.76 -5.12
N PHE A 232 -22.01 9.25 -4.69
CA PHE A 232 -22.19 8.73 -3.34
C PHE A 232 -21.42 7.41 -3.14
N HIS A 233 -21.41 6.52 -4.15
CA HIS A 233 -20.60 5.30 -4.12
C HIS A 233 -19.10 5.60 -3.96
N TYR A 234 -18.54 6.51 -4.76
CA TYR A 234 -17.12 6.88 -4.67
C TYR A 234 -16.80 7.59 -3.35
N PHE A 235 -17.66 8.50 -2.88
CA PHE A 235 -17.55 9.07 -1.55
C PHE A 235 -17.51 7.96 -0.48
N CYS A 236 -18.33 6.93 -0.65
CA CYS A 236 -18.38 5.82 0.28
C CYS A 236 -17.08 5.02 0.34
N VAL A 237 -16.60 4.59 -0.83
CA VAL A 237 -15.36 3.81 -0.97
C VAL A 237 -14.14 4.59 -0.49
N LEU A 238 -14.03 5.88 -0.83
CA LEU A 238 -12.93 6.74 -0.39
C LEU A 238 -12.91 6.90 1.14
N SER A 239 -14.07 7.10 1.77
CA SER A 239 -14.12 7.25 3.22
C SER A 239 -13.75 5.95 3.94
N ILE A 240 -14.23 4.78 3.49
CA ILE A 240 -13.83 3.49 4.08
C ILE A 240 -12.34 3.21 3.85
N GLY A 241 -11.81 3.53 2.66
CA GLY A 241 -10.37 3.45 2.39
C GLY A 241 -9.56 4.31 3.35
N SER A 242 -10.04 5.51 3.68
CA SER A 242 -9.42 6.38 4.68
C SER A 242 -9.47 5.77 6.09
N PHE A 243 -10.58 5.13 6.49
CA PHE A 243 -10.69 4.42 7.76
C PHE A 243 -9.71 3.25 7.83
N PHE A 244 -9.60 2.45 6.77
CA PHE A 244 -8.64 1.35 6.71
C PHE A 244 -7.20 1.86 6.92
N ILE A 245 -6.81 2.93 6.24
CA ILE A 245 -5.47 3.53 6.39
C ILE A 245 -5.24 4.01 7.83
N LEU A 246 -6.20 4.72 8.40
CA LEU A 246 -6.09 5.27 9.76
C LEU A 246 -6.06 4.16 10.83
N PHE A 247 -6.90 3.13 10.70
CA PHE A 247 -6.89 1.96 11.57
C PHE A 247 -5.63 1.12 11.39
N MET A 248 -5.10 1.00 10.18
CA MET A 248 -3.84 0.31 9.92
C MET A 248 -2.68 1.07 10.57
N LYS A 249 -2.64 2.40 10.43
CA LYS A 249 -1.67 3.27 11.13
C LYS A 249 -1.78 3.10 12.65
N PHE A 250 -3.00 3.08 13.19
CA PHE A 250 -3.25 2.83 14.61
C PHE A 250 -2.76 1.44 15.04
N TYR A 251 -3.05 0.39 14.26
CA TYR A 251 -2.66 -0.98 14.55
C TYR A 251 -1.14 -1.15 14.53
N LEU A 252 -0.47 -0.62 13.50
CA LEU A 252 0.98 -0.59 13.38
C LEU A 252 1.59 0.14 14.58
N LYS A 253 1.11 1.34 14.90
CA LYS A 253 1.64 2.13 16.03
C LYS A 253 1.42 1.47 17.39
N SER A 254 0.25 0.88 17.63
CA SER A 254 -0.16 0.40 18.96
C SER A 254 0.30 -1.03 19.28
N TYR A 255 0.41 -1.90 18.26
CA TYR A 255 0.66 -3.33 18.45
C TYR A 255 1.91 -3.86 17.77
N ILE A 256 2.49 -3.14 16.82
CA ILE A 256 3.72 -3.55 16.11
C ILE A 256 4.89 -2.64 16.51
N LYS A 257 4.68 -1.32 16.62
CA LYS A 257 5.72 -0.33 16.92
C LYS A 257 6.20 -0.35 18.39
N ARG A 258 5.65 -1.22 19.25
CA ARG A 258 6.24 -1.51 20.58
C ARG A 258 7.58 -2.28 20.51
N THR A 259 8.00 -2.72 19.32
CA THR A 259 9.32 -3.33 19.07
C THR A 259 10.26 -2.37 18.33
N SER A 260 10.22 -1.06 18.63
CA SER A 260 11.12 -0.07 18.02
C SER A 260 11.90 0.75 19.06
N THR A 261 12.67 0.05 19.88
CA THR A 261 13.89 0.59 20.52
C THR A 261 15.05 0.75 19.52
N VAL A 262 14.79 0.66 18.20
CA VAL A 262 15.80 0.72 17.14
C VAL A 262 15.85 2.09 16.43
N GLU A 263 14.85 2.96 16.61
CA GLU A 263 14.76 4.27 15.92
C GLU A 263 15.78 5.33 16.45
N SER A 264 16.66 4.96 17.39
CA SER A 264 17.62 5.87 18.04
C SER A 264 19.11 5.62 17.73
N GLN A 265 19.45 4.66 16.86
CA GLN A 265 20.85 4.20 16.71
C GLN A 265 21.46 4.34 15.30
N LEU A 266 20.90 5.21 14.45
CA LEU A 266 21.53 5.59 13.18
C LEU A 266 22.10 7.02 13.25
N PRO A 267 23.28 7.29 12.65
CA PRO A 267 24.00 8.55 12.82
C PRO A 267 23.13 9.77 12.50
N LYS A 268 23.13 10.75 13.41
CA LYS A 268 22.29 11.97 13.41
C LYS A 268 22.61 12.95 12.27
N ASN A 269 23.66 12.72 11.50
CA ASN A 269 24.24 13.72 10.60
C ASN A 269 23.76 13.59 9.14
N TRP A 270 22.47 13.42 8.87
CA TRP A 270 22.07 13.35 7.46
C TRP A 270 20.66 13.81 7.08
N THR A 271 20.57 14.26 5.83
CA THR A 271 19.59 15.20 5.23
C THR A 271 18.60 14.53 4.28
N ALA A 272 18.74 13.24 3.96
CA ALA A 272 17.75 12.51 3.16
C ALA A 272 16.50 12.16 4.00
N PRO A 273 15.26 12.33 3.48
CA PRO A 273 14.07 12.10 4.29
C PRO A 273 13.92 10.62 4.65
N ARG A 274 13.78 10.33 5.94
CA ARG A 274 13.74 8.99 6.55
C ARG A 274 12.43 8.22 6.31
N SER A 275 11.69 8.52 5.24
CA SER A 275 10.37 7.94 4.99
C SER A 275 10.32 7.14 3.69
N ILE A 276 9.62 6.00 3.69
CA ILE A 276 9.24 5.26 2.47
C ILE A 276 8.50 6.17 1.48
N GLY A 277 7.76 7.17 1.98
CA GLY A 277 7.12 8.19 1.15
C GLY A 277 8.11 8.96 0.28
N ALA A 278 9.32 9.24 0.78
CA ALA A 278 10.37 9.88 0.00
C ALA A 278 10.87 9.01 -1.16
N ALA A 279 11.04 7.71 -0.92
CA ALA A 279 11.34 6.75 -2.00
C ALA A 279 10.24 6.78 -3.08
N GLY A 280 8.97 6.78 -2.67
CA GLY A 280 7.82 6.89 -3.56
C GLY A 280 7.82 8.19 -4.38
N VAL A 281 8.16 9.33 -3.77
CA VAL A 281 8.28 10.62 -4.46
C VAL A 281 9.42 10.59 -5.48
N VAL A 282 10.60 10.09 -5.10
CA VAL A 282 11.76 9.98 -6.01
C VAL A 282 11.42 9.08 -7.21
N ILE A 283 10.82 7.91 -6.97
CA ILE A 283 10.38 6.99 -8.03
C ILE A 283 9.31 7.66 -8.91
N GLY A 284 8.35 8.36 -8.32
CA GLY A 284 7.29 9.07 -9.04
C GLY A 284 7.85 10.15 -9.96
N ILE A 285 8.76 10.99 -9.46
CA ILE A 285 9.48 12.01 -10.24
C ILE A 285 10.28 11.35 -11.36
N TYR A 286 11.07 10.32 -11.03
CA TYR A 286 11.85 9.57 -12.01
C TYR A 286 10.97 9.04 -13.16
N LEU A 287 9.86 8.37 -12.86
CA LEU A 287 8.94 7.84 -13.86
C LEU A 287 8.30 8.95 -14.70
N LEU A 288 7.86 10.05 -14.08
CA LEU A 288 7.33 11.21 -14.81
C LEU A 288 8.37 11.82 -15.76
N VAL A 289 9.61 11.94 -15.31
CA VAL A 289 10.73 12.43 -16.12
C VAL A 289 10.98 11.50 -17.30
N VAL A 290 11.23 10.21 -17.08
CA VAL A 290 11.68 9.30 -18.16
C VAL A 290 10.56 8.80 -19.07
N LEU A 291 9.29 8.85 -18.65
CA LEU A 291 8.14 8.41 -19.44
C LEU A 291 7.39 9.54 -20.14
N LYS A 292 7.32 10.74 -19.54
CA LYS A 292 6.55 11.86 -20.11
C LYS A 292 7.44 13.03 -20.51
N TRP A 293 8.13 13.62 -19.55
CA TRP A 293 8.80 14.91 -19.77
C TRP A 293 9.99 14.82 -20.72
N LEU A 294 10.91 13.90 -20.47
CA LEU A 294 12.16 13.76 -21.22
C LEU A 294 11.91 13.27 -22.66
N PRO A 295 11.00 12.31 -22.93
CA PRO A 295 10.59 12.00 -24.30
C PRO A 295 10.00 13.22 -25.02
N ALA A 296 9.10 13.98 -24.37
CA ALA A 296 8.49 15.16 -24.96
C ALA A 296 9.53 16.25 -25.29
N PHE A 297 10.48 16.48 -24.38
CA PHE A 297 11.61 17.38 -24.57
C PHE A 297 12.52 16.97 -25.74
N MET A 298 12.74 15.66 -25.90
CA MET A 298 13.60 15.11 -26.95
C MET A 298 12.91 14.98 -28.31
N MET A 299 11.57 15.10 -28.42
CA MET A 299 10.86 14.94 -29.69
C MET A 299 11.44 15.82 -30.79
N LYS A 300 11.65 17.11 -30.49
CA LYS A 300 12.13 18.13 -31.44
C LYS A 300 13.67 18.26 -31.49
N ARG A 301 14.42 17.39 -30.81
CA ARG A 301 15.89 17.50 -30.69
C ARG A 301 16.60 16.29 -31.28
N ASN A 302 17.82 16.49 -31.75
CA ASN A 302 18.71 15.40 -32.15
C ASN A 302 19.27 14.67 -30.91
N PRO A 303 19.63 13.37 -31.01
CA PRO A 303 20.19 12.63 -29.88
C PRO A 303 21.51 13.26 -29.43
N PHE A 304 21.65 13.50 -28.13
CA PHE A 304 22.84 14.16 -27.58
C PHE A 304 24.09 13.28 -27.68
N GLN A 305 25.20 13.87 -28.12
CA GLN A 305 26.52 13.23 -28.18
C GLN A 305 27.26 13.44 -26.86
N MET A 306 27.13 12.49 -25.93
CA MET A 306 27.66 12.62 -24.56
C MET A 306 28.69 11.53 -24.25
N LYS A 307 29.51 11.13 -25.23
CA LYS A 307 30.45 10.01 -25.06
C LYS A 307 31.41 10.19 -23.87
N PRO A 308 32.06 11.35 -23.66
CA PRO A 308 32.96 11.54 -22.52
C PRO A 308 32.21 11.39 -21.19
N LEU A 309 31.04 12.02 -21.06
CA LEU A 309 30.20 11.92 -19.87
C LEU A 309 29.78 10.48 -19.56
N LEU A 310 29.35 9.72 -20.58
CA LEU A 310 28.98 8.32 -20.41
C LEU A 310 30.17 7.46 -20.02
N LEU A 311 31.34 7.69 -20.61
CA LEU A 311 32.55 6.96 -20.27
C LEU A 311 32.96 7.23 -18.82
N SER A 312 33.00 8.51 -18.40
CA SER A 312 33.28 8.91 -17.03
C SER A 312 32.26 8.31 -16.04
N TYR A 313 30.98 8.33 -16.39
CA TYR A 313 29.93 7.74 -15.56
C TYR A 313 30.08 6.22 -15.43
N ASN A 314 30.34 5.50 -16.52
CA ASN A 314 30.55 4.04 -16.46
C ASN A 314 31.81 3.67 -15.67
N ILE A 315 32.91 4.43 -15.83
CA ILE A 315 34.14 4.22 -15.04
C ILE A 315 33.86 4.46 -13.56
N PHE A 316 33.17 5.55 -13.23
CA PHE A 316 32.76 5.85 -11.85
C PHE A 316 31.91 4.71 -11.27
N GLN A 317 30.93 4.20 -12.02
CA GLN A 317 30.08 3.09 -11.59
C GLN A 317 30.88 1.78 -11.40
N VAL A 318 31.88 1.51 -12.23
CA VAL A 318 32.80 0.37 -12.05
C VAL A 318 33.60 0.50 -10.76
N VAL A 319 34.18 1.67 -10.50
CA VAL A 319 34.96 1.93 -9.27
C VAL A 319 34.07 1.81 -8.03
N LEU A 320 32.90 2.44 -8.05
CA LEU A 320 31.95 2.39 -6.94
C LEU A 320 31.47 0.95 -6.66
N SER A 321 31.13 0.21 -7.72
CA SER A 321 30.72 -1.20 -7.61
C SER A 321 31.86 -2.10 -7.14
N GLY A 322 33.11 -1.82 -7.56
CA GLY A 322 34.30 -2.52 -7.09
C GLY A 322 34.56 -2.28 -5.61
N TYR A 323 34.45 -1.04 -5.14
CA TYR A 323 34.57 -0.68 -3.72
C TYR A 323 33.51 -1.39 -2.86
N MET A 324 32.25 -1.41 -3.29
CA MET A 324 31.20 -2.15 -2.59
C MET A 324 31.44 -3.66 -2.59
N THR A 325 31.92 -4.21 -3.72
CA THR A 325 32.29 -5.63 -3.82
C THR A 325 33.36 -5.97 -2.79
N TYR A 326 34.38 -5.11 -2.63
CA TYR A 326 35.42 -5.27 -1.62
C TYR A 326 34.86 -5.26 -0.19
N ILE A 327 34.02 -4.28 0.18
CA ILE A 327 33.40 -4.21 1.51
C ILE A 327 32.62 -5.48 1.82
N TYR A 328 31.77 -5.94 0.90
CA TYR A 328 30.96 -7.13 1.16
C TYR A 328 31.79 -8.41 1.12
N ALA A 329 32.84 -8.48 0.31
CA ALA A 329 33.75 -9.62 0.29
C ALA A 329 34.55 -9.72 1.61
N ASP A 330 35.06 -8.59 2.10
CA ASP A 330 35.72 -8.51 3.41
C ASP A 330 34.77 -8.92 4.54
N TYR A 331 33.51 -8.48 4.49
CA TYR A 331 32.49 -8.92 5.45
C TYR A 331 32.29 -10.44 5.43
N VAL A 332 32.15 -11.03 4.24
CA VAL A 332 31.95 -12.48 4.06
C VAL A 332 33.19 -13.27 4.47
N TRP A 333 34.39 -12.73 4.23
CA TRP A 333 35.63 -13.35 4.65
C TRP A 333 35.74 -13.43 6.18
N ASN A 334 35.37 -12.35 6.87
CA ASN A 334 35.47 -12.26 8.32
C ASN A 334 34.34 -12.99 9.06
N PHE A 335 33.14 -13.08 8.48
CA PHE A 335 31.93 -13.59 9.16
C PHE A 335 31.26 -14.79 8.51
N GLY A 336 31.78 -15.25 7.37
CA GLY A 336 31.26 -16.37 6.60
C GLY A 336 30.07 -16.00 5.70
N ILE A 337 29.64 -17.00 4.93
CA ILE A 337 28.54 -16.88 3.94
C ILE A 337 27.16 -16.81 4.63
N PHE A 338 27.07 -17.36 5.84
CA PHE A 338 25.89 -17.32 6.69
C PHE A 338 26.24 -16.67 8.03
N PRO A 339 26.25 -15.33 8.13
CA PRO A 339 26.65 -14.66 9.36
C PRO A 339 25.65 -14.96 10.50
N PHE A 340 26.16 -15.50 11.62
CA PHE A 340 25.41 -15.80 12.85
C PHE A 340 25.38 -14.63 13.83
N ARG A 341 25.47 -13.39 13.32
CA ARG A 341 25.40 -12.18 14.14
C ARG A 341 24.01 -11.60 14.10
N CYS A 342 23.60 -11.08 15.26
CA CYS A 342 22.32 -10.43 15.47
C CYS A 342 22.57 -8.93 15.65
N PRO A 343 22.40 -8.09 14.61
CA PRO A 343 22.60 -6.65 14.74
C PRO A 343 21.60 -6.02 15.72
N GLN A 344 20.47 -6.67 15.98
CA GLN A 344 19.30 -6.11 16.67
C GLN A 344 19.56 -5.60 18.11
N ASN A 345 20.69 -5.96 18.73
CA ASN A 345 20.96 -5.64 20.15
C ASN A 345 22.21 -4.78 20.38
N ASN A 346 22.98 -4.41 19.35
CA ASN A 346 24.18 -3.59 19.53
C ASN A 346 24.23 -2.38 18.56
N PRO A 347 24.14 -1.13 19.07
CA PRO A 347 24.23 0.09 18.26
C PRO A 347 25.45 0.15 17.34
N ASP A 348 26.60 -0.30 17.81
CA ASP A 348 27.86 -0.17 17.06
C ASP A 348 27.86 -1.09 15.84
N ILE A 349 27.26 -2.26 15.97
CA ILE A 349 27.09 -3.23 14.87
C ILE A 349 26.08 -2.70 13.85
N ILE A 350 24.98 -2.09 14.31
CA ILE A 350 23.99 -1.45 13.43
C ILE A 350 24.61 -0.28 12.66
N GLY A 351 25.38 0.57 13.33
CA GLY A 351 26.09 1.70 12.73
C GLY A 351 27.09 1.25 11.67
N ALA A 352 27.89 0.22 11.98
CA ALA A 352 28.84 -0.37 11.03
C ALA A 352 28.14 -0.98 9.80
N ALA A 353 27.07 -1.75 10.02
CA ALA A 353 26.27 -2.31 8.93
C ALA A 353 25.65 -1.21 8.05
N ALA A 354 25.09 -0.16 8.67
CA ALA A 354 24.53 0.97 7.93
C ALA A 354 25.59 1.70 7.09
N ASN A 355 26.79 1.93 7.63
CA ASN A 355 27.91 2.53 6.89
C ASN A 355 28.29 1.70 5.66
N ASN A 356 28.27 0.36 5.77
CA ASN A 356 28.55 -0.53 4.65
C ASN A 356 27.40 -0.57 3.62
N ILE A 357 26.15 -0.36 4.04
CA ILE A 357 24.97 -0.31 3.16
C ILE A 357 24.85 1.05 2.45
N TYR A 358 25.39 2.12 3.03
CA TYR A 358 25.23 3.47 2.51
C TYR A 358 25.73 3.65 1.05
N PRO A 359 26.95 3.21 0.67
CA PRO A 359 27.39 3.28 -0.72
C PRO A 359 26.43 2.59 -1.69
N TYR A 360 25.83 1.48 -1.28
CA TYR A 360 24.84 0.76 -2.08
C TYR A 360 23.56 1.57 -2.27
N PHE A 361 23.06 2.20 -1.20
CA PHE A 361 21.94 3.12 -1.28
C PHE A 361 22.18 4.23 -2.31
N VAL A 362 23.35 4.88 -2.27
CA VAL A 362 23.72 5.93 -3.24
C VAL A 362 23.81 5.37 -4.66
N ALA A 363 24.47 4.23 -4.84
CA ALA A 363 24.63 3.61 -6.15
C ALA A 363 23.27 3.40 -6.84
N LYS A 364 22.25 2.91 -6.13
CA LYS A 364 20.91 2.68 -6.74
C LYS A 364 20.21 3.94 -7.20
N HIS A 365 20.54 5.10 -6.62
CA HIS A 365 20.06 6.38 -7.12
C HIS A 365 20.78 6.81 -8.38
N LEU A 366 22.11 6.63 -8.40
CA LEU A 366 22.93 6.96 -9.56
C LEU A 366 22.56 6.07 -10.76
N ASP A 367 22.21 4.81 -10.53
CA ASP A 367 21.71 3.88 -11.54
C ASP A 367 20.47 4.42 -12.28
N LEU A 368 19.68 5.32 -11.69
CA LEU A 368 18.54 5.96 -12.38
C LEU A 368 18.98 6.82 -13.58
N LEU A 369 20.22 7.32 -13.57
CA LEU A 369 20.78 8.10 -14.67
C LEU A 369 20.94 7.27 -15.95
N ASP A 370 21.06 5.94 -15.86
CA ASP A 370 21.11 5.05 -17.03
C ASP A 370 19.92 5.30 -17.98
N THR A 371 18.72 5.35 -17.40
CA THR A 371 17.47 5.58 -18.15
C THR A 371 17.40 6.99 -18.73
N VAL A 372 17.89 7.98 -17.97
CA VAL A 372 17.99 9.37 -18.43
C VAL A 372 18.89 9.45 -19.65
N PHE A 373 20.06 8.82 -19.60
CA PHE A 373 21.00 8.75 -20.72
C PHE A 373 20.42 8.02 -21.94
N PHE A 374 19.66 6.94 -21.75
CA PHE A 374 18.99 6.25 -22.87
C PHE A 374 18.01 7.17 -23.59
N ARG A 375 17.19 7.93 -22.85
CA ARG A 375 16.22 8.87 -23.42
C ARG A 375 16.89 10.06 -24.11
N LEU A 376 17.90 10.67 -23.49
CA LEU A 376 18.66 11.77 -24.08
C LEU A 376 19.38 11.37 -25.39
N ARG A 377 19.63 10.07 -25.60
CA ARG A 377 20.25 9.51 -26.82
C ARG A 377 19.24 8.92 -27.79
N LYS A 378 17.93 9.03 -27.54
CA LYS A 378 16.86 8.38 -28.31
C LYS A 378 17.09 6.87 -28.49
N LYS A 379 17.54 6.19 -27.43
CA LYS A 379 17.68 4.72 -27.38
C LYS A 379 16.49 4.10 -26.66
N ASP A 380 15.29 4.39 -27.17
CA ASP A 380 14.03 4.01 -26.53
C ASP A 380 13.84 2.49 -26.44
N ASN A 381 14.50 1.72 -27.32
CA ASN A 381 14.54 0.26 -27.27
C ASN A 381 15.23 -0.29 -26.02
N GLN A 382 16.04 0.50 -25.31
CA GLN A 382 16.69 0.12 -24.05
C GLN A 382 15.79 0.37 -22.84
N VAL A 383 14.78 1.25 -22.95
CA VAL A 383 13.84 1.58 -21.88
C VAL A 383 12.68 0.57 -21.86
N SER A 384 13.00 -0.66 -21.44
CA SER A 384 12.03 -1.75 -21.32
C SER A 384 11.30 -1.75 -19.98
N PHE A 385 10.19 -2.48 -19.88
CA PHE A 385 9.50 -2.73 -18.60
C PHE A 385 10.45 -3.33 -17.56
N LEU A 386 11.28 -4.32 -17.96
CA LEU A 386 12.28 -4.93 -17.08
C LEU A 386 13.21 -3.88 -16.48
N HIS A 387 13.73 -2.97 -17.32
CA HIS A 387 14.63 -1.90 -16.89
C HIS A 387 13.95 -0.95 -15.91
N LEU A 388 12.77 -0.42 -16.27
CA LEU A 388 12.04 0.53 -15.42
C LEU A 388 11.60 -0.08 -14.09
N TYR A 389 11.10 -1.33 -14.12
CA TYR A 389 10.69 -2.06 -12.93
C TYR A 389 11.89 -2.32 -12.01
N HIS A 390 13.00 -2.84 -12.55
CA HIS A 390 14.22 -3.08 -11.78
C HIS A 390 14.74 -1.80 -11.11
N HIS A 391 15.00 -0.74 -11.87
CA HIS A 391 15.56 0.49 -11.32
C HIS A 391 14.63 1.14 -10.29
N SER A 392 13.31 1.09 -10.46
CA SER A 392 12.36 1.63 -9.48
C SER A 392 12.33 0.81 -8.19
N VAL A 393 12.28 -0.52 -8.31
CA VAL A 393 12.20 -1.43 -7.16
C VAL A 393 13.52 -1.46 -6.39
N MET A 394 14.68 -1.37 -7.05
CA MET A 394 15.98 -1.31 -6.38
C MET A 394 16.17 -0.03 -5.55
N VAL A 395 15.62 1.11 -5.98
CA VAL A 395 15.60 2.32 -5.16
C VAL A 395 14.74 2.14 -3.92
N LEU A 396 13.54 1.56 -4.06
CA LEU A 396 12.70 1.23 -2.91
C LEU A 396 13.41 0.29 -1.93
N TRP A 397 14.07 -0.74 -2.44
CA TRP A 397 14.88 -1.67 -1.63
C TRP A 397 16.04 -0.97 -0.95
N GLY A 398 16.72 -0.02 -1.60
CA GLY A 398 17.75 0.80 -0.98
C GLY A 398 17.23 1.50 0.28
N TRP A 399 16.06 2.16 0.20
CA TRP A 399 15.44 2.80 1.37
C TRP A 399 15.04 1.81 2.46
N LEU A 400 14.40 0.70 2.09
CA LEU A 400 13.98 -0.32 3.05
C LEU A 400 15.18 -0.93 3.77
N TYR A 401 16.24 -1.24 3.04
CA TYR A 401 17.43 -1.88 3.58
C TYR A 401 18.23 -0.93 4.47
N TYR A 402 18.51 0.28 4.00
CA TYR A 402 19.30 1.24 4.75
C TYR A 402 18.56 1.84 5.96
N MET A 403 17.29 2.20 5.81
CA MET A 403 16.56 2.96 6.85
C MET A 403 15.78 2.09 7.84
N TYR A 404 15.31 0.93 7.42
CA TYR A 404 14.37 0.13 8.23
C TYR A 404 14.94 -1.21 8.68
N LEU A 405 15.90 -1.76 7.94
CA LEU A 405 16.41 -3.10 8.23
C LEU A 405 17.91 -3.24 7.91
N PRO A 406 18.79 -2.47 8.56
CA PRO A 406 20.23 -2.67 8.43
C PRO A 406 20.59 -4.04 8.99
N THR A 407 20.89 -4.98 8.10
CA THR A 407 21.05 -6.39 8.46
C THR A 407 21.98 -7.12 7.51
N ASP A 408 22.58 -8.20 7.99
CA ASP A 408 23.59 -8.94 7.24
C ASP A 408 22.98 -9.92 6.22
N HIS A 409 21.66 -10.14 6.31
CA HIS A 409 20.93 -11.08 5.44
C HIS A 409 21.09 -10.81 3.95
N PHE A 410 21.36 -9.56 3.55
CA PHE A 410 21.48 -9.18 2.15
C PHE A 410 22.93 -8.99 1.71
N VAL A 411 23.93 -9.26 2.56
CA VAL A 411 25.35 -9.06 2.25
C VAL A 411 25.78 -9.89 1.04
N ILE A 412 25.44 -11.19 0.99
CA ILE A 412 25.78 -12.04 -0.16
C ILE A 412 25.05 -11.59 -1.42
N THR A 413 23.79 -11.18 -1.30
CA THR A 413 23.02 -10.65 -2.44
C THR A 413 23.66 -9.34 -2.95
N GLY A 414 24.11 -8.48 -2.04
CA GLY A 414 24.85 -7.25 -2.33
C GLY A 414 26.19 -7.54 -3.01
N LEU A 415 26.99 -8.47 -2.47
CA LEU A 415 28.25 -8.91 -3.05
C LEU A 415 28.07 -9.36 -4.50
N LEU A 416 27.15 -10.30 -4.73
CA LEU A 416 26.88 -10.82 -6.07
C LEU A 416 26.38 -9.72 -7.02
N ASN A 417 25.47 -8.85 -6.56
CA ASN A 417 24.95 -7.76 -7.39
C ASN A 417 26.04 -6.76 -7.78
N ASN A 418 26.89 -6.33 -6.83
CA ASN A 418 27.94 -5.36 -7.08
C ASN A 418 29.04 -5.94 -7.96
N PHE A 419 29.40 -7.22 -7.77
CA PHE A 419 30.32 -7.91 -8.67
C PHE A 419 29.78 -7.96 -10.12
N VAL A 420 28.50 -8.28 -10.29
CA VAL A 420 27.88 -8.28 -11.63
C VAL A 420 27.78 -6.87 -12.20
N HIS A 421 27.55 -5.84 -11.37
CA HIS A 421 27.57 -4.44 -11.80
C HIS A 421 28.96 -4.00 -12.29
N VAL A 422 30.06 -4.46 -11.66
CA VAL A 422 31.42 -4.24 -12.19
C VAL A 422 31.53 -4.75 -13.62
N LEU A 423 31.07 -5.98 -13.89
CA LEU A 423 31.10 -6.57 -15.24
C LEU A 423 30.17 -5.84 -16.23
N MET A 424 28.98 -5.46 -15.77
CA MET A 424 27.97 -4.79 -16.59
C MET A 424 28.41 -3.38 -17.00
N TYR A 425 28.88 -2.56 -16.06
CA TYR A 425 29.32 -1.21 -16.35
C TYR A 425 30.65 -1.20 -17.12
N SER A 426 31.51 -2.20 -16.92
CA SER A 426 32.69 -2.41 -17.77
C SER A 426 32.28 -2.67 -19.23
N TYR A 427 31.26 -3.52 -19.43
CA TYR A 427 30.69 -3.76 -20.77
C TYR A 427 30.10 -2.48 -21.38
N TYR A 428 29.36 -1.68 -20.60
CA TYR A 428 28.81 -0.40 -21.08
C TYR A 428 29.89 0.63 -21.39
N GLY A 429 30.95 0.69 -20.59
CA GLY A 429 32.13 1.53 -20.85
C GLY A 429 32.79 1.18 -22.18
N ILE A 430 33.12 -0.10 -22.41
CA ILE A 430 33.76 -0.57 -23.65
C ILE A 430 32.88 -0.30 -24.87
N THR A 431 31.56 -0.52 -24.76
CA THR A 431 30.64 -0.28 -25.88
C THR A 431 30.44 1.22 -26.20
N CYS A 432 30.74 2.12 -25.25
CA CYS A 432 30.73 3.56 -25.48
C CYS A 432 31.95 4.07 -26.29
N LEU A 433 33.07 3.35 -26.29
CA LEU A 433 34.29 3.72 -27.04
C LEU A 433 34.13 3.63 -28.57
N GLY A 434 33.00 3.09 -29.04
CA GLY A 434 32.60 3.11 -30.45
C GLY A 434 32.88 1.79 -31.19
N PRO A 435 32.57 1.75 -32.51
CA PRO A 435 32.52 0.51 -33.29
C PRO A 435 33.82 -0.31 -33.28
N ARG A 436 34.97 0.38 -33.19
CA ARG A 436 36.30 -0.25 -33.12
C ARG A 436 36.47 -1.12 -31.88
N PHE A 437 35.82 -0.78 -30.77
CA PHE A 437 35.94 -1.48 -29.50
C PHE A 437 34.77 -2.43 -29.20
N VAL A 438 33.59 -2.21 -29.80
CA VAL A 438 32.42 -3.10 -29.64
C VAL A 438 32.73 -4.55 -30.01
N LYS A 439 33.62 -4.79 -30.98
CA LYS A 439 34.05 -6.14 -31.38
C LYS A 439 34.69 -6.95 -30.24
N TYR A 440 35.33 -6.27 -29.28
CA TYR A 440 35.94 -6.94 -28.14
C TYR A 440 34.90 -7.31 -27.07
N ALA A 441 33.71 -6.70 -27.07
CA ALA A 441 32.65 -6.95 -26.10
C ALA A 441 31.79 -8.20 -26.44
N TRP A 442 32.43 -9.30 -26.84
CA TRP A 442 31.78 -10.53 -27.30
C TRP A 442 31.06 -11.29 -26.16
N TRP A 443 31.45 -11.05 -24.91
CA TRP A 443 30.92 -11.77 -23.73
C TRP A 443 29.52 -11.31 -23.26
N LYS A 444 28.82 -10.48 -24.03
CA LYS A 444 27.46 -10.00 -23.69
C LYS A 444 26.51 -11.11 -23.26
N LYS A 445 26.53 -12.25 -23.95
CA LYS A 445 25.68 -13.41 -23.63
C LYS A 445 26.07 -14.08 -22.31
N HIS A 446 27.37 -14.10 -22.00
CA HIS A 446 27.87 -14.65 -20.73
C HIS A 446 27.49 -13.74 -19.56
N LEU A 447 27.49 -12.42 -19.75
CA LEU A 447 27.00 -11.47 -18.74
C LEU A 447 25.54 -11.77 -18.34
N THR A 448 24.64 -11.99 -19.30
CA THR A 448 23.24 -12.34 -18.99
C THR A 448 23.11 -13.68 -18.29
N LYS A 449 23.98 -14.66 -18.59
CA LYS A 449 24.01 -15.94 -17.86
C LYS A 449 24.47 -15.75 -16.41
N ILE A 450 25.51 -14.95 -16.19
CA ILE A 450 26.01 -14.64 -14.84
C ILE A 450 24.93 -13.92 -14.03
N GLN A 451 24.18 -12.98 -14.64
CA GLN A 451 23.02 -12.33 -13.99
C GLN A 451 21.95 -13.34 -13.56
N LEU A 452 21.64 -14.34 -14.38
CA LEU A 452 20.69 -15.40 -14.00
C LEU A 452 21.22 -16.27 -12.85
N VAL A 453 22.51 -16.63 -12.89
CA VAL A 453 23.16 -17.39 -11.82
C VAL A 453 23.16 -16.61 -10.51
N GLN A 454 23.43 -15.28 -10.55
CA GLN A 454 23.34 -14.40 -9.39
C GLN A 454 21.99 -14.54 -8.69
N PHE A 455 20.87 -14.51 -9.42
CA PHE A 455 19.55 -14.58 -8.80
C PHE A 455 19.30 -15.94 -8.13
N VAL A 456 19.74 -17.04 -8.75
CA VAL A 456 19.62 -18.39 -8.16
C VAL A 456 20.43 -18.47 -6.86
N LEU A 457 21.67 -17.99 -6.87
CA LEU A 457 22.53 -17.95 -5.68
C LEU A 457 21.94 -17.05 -4.58
N ALA A 458 21.41 -15.87 -4.94
CA ALA A 458 20.80 -14.94 -4.00
C ALA A 458 19.53 -15.52 -3.34
N VAL A 459 18.64 -16.15 -4.11
CA VAL A 459 17.43 -16.83 -3.58
C VAL A 459 17.83 -17.97 -2.64
N THR A 460 18.81 -18.77 -3.04
CA THR A 460 19.29 -19.90 -2.25
C THR A 460 19.88 -19.44 -0.92
N ASN A 461 20.77 -18.43 -0.96
CA ASN A 461 21.36 -17.84 0.24
C ASN A 461 20.29 -17.24 1.16
N LEU A 462 19.34 -16.46 0.62
CA LEU A 462 18.29 -15.84 1.43
C LEU A 462 17.38 -16.88 2.11
N TYR A 463 17.04 -17.96 1.40
CA TYR A 463 16.23 -19.06 1.96
C TYR A 463 16.96 -19.78 3.11
N PHE A 464 18.22 -20.16 2.91
CA PHE A 464 19.00 -20.84 3.94
C PHE A 464 19.36 -19.91 5.11
N GLN A 465 19.70 -18.66 4.84
CA GLN A 465 19.97 -17.65 5.86
C GLN A 465 18.76 -17.47 6.76
N GLN A 466 17.53 -17.42 6.23
CA GLN A 466 16.31 -17.32 7.05
C GLN A 466 16.11 -18.54 7.96
N LYS A 467 16.50 -19.74 7.52
CA LYS A 467 16.32 -20.98 8.28
C LYS A 467 17.38 -21.15 9.38
N TRP A 468 18.60 -20.70 9.14
CA TRP A 468 19.75 -20.99 10.00
C TRP A 468 20.23 -19.82 10.84
N THR A 469 19.84 -18.59 10.51
CA THR A 469 20.25 -17.42 11.29
C THR A 469 19.65 -17.47 12.71
N PRO A 470 20.37 -16.97 13.73
CA PRO A 470 19.80 -16.73 15.06
C PRO A 470 18.84 -15.53 15.08
N CYS A 471 18.88 -14.67 14.05
CA CYS A 471 18.05 -13.47 13.92
C CYS A 471 17.26 -13.45 12.61
N PRO A 472 16.14 -14.19 12.51
CA PRO A 472 15.36 -14.27 11.29
C PRO A 472 14.75 -12.93 10.92
N LEU A 473 14.66 -12.67 9.62
CA LEU A 473 13.91 -11.51 9.12
C LEU A 473 12.43 -11.68 9.47
N PRO A 474 11.68 -10.58 9.69
CA PRO A 474 10.23 -10.63 9.74
C PRO A 474 9.69 -11.34 8.49
N LEU A 475 8.82 -12.34 8.65
CA LEU A 475 8.37 -13.21 7.55
C LEU A 475 7.85 -12.42 6.34
N GLY A 476 7.09 -11.35 6.56
CA GLY A 476 6.60 -10.49 5.47
C GLY A 476 7.73 -9.88 4.64
N PHE A 477 8.81 -9.43 5.29
CA PHE A 477 9.97 -8.87 4.61
C PHE A 477 10.77 -9.93 3.85
N HIS A 478 10.94 -11.11 4.45
CA HIS A 478 11.57 -12.25 3.80
C HIS A 478 10.84 -12.67 2.52
N TYR A 479 9.51 -12.86 2.58
CA TYR A 479 8.72 -13.21 1.40
C TYR A 479 8.69 -12.09 0.36
N PHE A 480 8.71 -10.82 0.79
CA PHE A 480 8.81 -9.69 -0.13
C PHE A 480 10.15 -9.66 -0.88
N ALA A 481 11.27 -9.95 -0.19
CA ALA A 481 12.59 -10.10 -0.78
C ALA A 481 12.66 -11.27 -1.77
N LEU A 482 12.17 -12.45 -1.37
CA LEU A 482 12.08 -13.61 -2.26
C LEU A 482 11.23 -13.32 -3.49
N GLY A 483 10.05 -12.71 -3.31
CA GLY A 483 9.17 -12.33 -4.41
C GLY A 483 9.85 -11.37 -5.41
N THR A 484 10.65 -10.43 -4.92
CA THR A 484 11.41 -9.50 -5.77
C THR A 484 12.52 -10.22 -6.54
N LEU A 485 13.31 -11.08 -5.89
CA LEU A 485 14.36 -11.83 -6.57
C LEU A 485 13.80 -12.80 -7.62
N MET A 486 12.68 -13.44 -7.32
CA MET A 486 11.98 -14.30 -8.27
C MET A 486 11.42 -13.52 -9.46
N SER A 487 10.85 -12.33 -9.23
CA SER A 487 10.35 -11.50 -10.32
C SER A 487 11.49 -11.07 -11.27
N PHE A 488 12.65 -10.69 -10.72
CA PHE A 488 13.83 -10.39 -11.54
C PHE A 488 14.33 -11.62 -12.30
N PHE A 489 14.41 -12.78 -11.67
CA PHE A 489 14.79 -14.02 -12.35
C PHE A 489 13.90 -14.29 -13.57
N PHE A 490 12.58 -14.25 -13.42
CA PHE A 490 11.65 -14.51 -14.53
C PHE A 490 11.74 -13.45 -15.63
N LEU A 491 11.87 -12.16 -15.28
CA LEU A 491 12.00 -11.09 -16.27
C LEU A 491 13.32 -11.20 -17.06
N PHE A 492 14.43 -11.54 -16.40
CA PHE A 492 15.72 -11.79 -17.07
C PHE A 492 15.70 -13.07 -17.90
N LEU A 493 15.00 -14.11 -17.44
CA LEU A 493 14.84 -15.36 -18.19
C LEU A 493 14.06 -15.11 -19.48
N ASN A 494 12.95 -14.37 -19.40
CA ASN A 494 12.19 -13.93 -20.56
C ASN A 494 13.05 -13.09 -21.53
N PHE A 495 13.82 -12.14 -20.99
CA PHE A 495 14.76 -11.35 -21.78
C PHE A 495 15.81 -12.22 -22.49
N TYR A 496 16.37 -13.22 -21.81
CA TYR A 496 17.36 -14.13 -22.37
C TYR A 496 16.78 -14.96 -23.52
N PHE A 497 15.60 -15.54 -23.34
CA PHE A 497 14.93 -16.31 -24.39
C PHE A 497 14.60 -15.46 -25.61
N LYS A 498 14.02 -14.27 -25.40
CA LYS A 498 13.64 -13.36 -26.48
C LYS A 498 14.86 -12.84 -27.25
N SER A 499 15.92 -12.46 -26.55
CA SER A 499 17.09 -11.79 -27.16
C SER A 499 18.08 -12.74 -27.82
N TYR A 500 18.24 -13.96 -27.28
CA TYR A 500 19.29 -14.88 -27.73
C TYR A 500 18.79 -16.20 -28.32
N LYS A 501 17.69 -16.77 -27.82
CA LYS A 501 17.18 -18.05 -28.34
C LYS A 501 16.29 -17.82 -29.55
N MET A 502 15.22 -17.04 -29.38
CA MET A 502 14.25 -16.78 -30.43
C MET A 502 14.86 -16.03 -31.63
N ARG A 503 15.78 -15.09 -31.38
CA ARG A 503 16.49 -14.39 -32.46
C ARG A 503 17.40 -15.31 -33.27
N LYS A 504 18.12 -16.22 -32.61
CA LYS A 504 18.96 -17.22 -33.28
C LYS A 504 18.11 -18.20 -34.10
N ASP A 505 16.95 -18.60 -33.59
CA ASP A 505 16.04 -19.49 -34.31
C ASP A 505 15.46 -18.81 -35.56
N LEU A 506 15.14 -17.51 -35.48
CA LEU A 506 14.73 -16.71 -36.64
C LEU A 506 15.85 -16.53 -37.67
N GLU A 507 17.07 -16.20 -37.22
CA GLU A 507 18.25 -16.09 -38.09
C GLU A 507 18.56 -17.42 -38.80
N ASN A 508 18.43 -18.55 -38.10
CA ASN A 508 18.60 -19.90 -38.67
C ASN A 508 17.48 -20.25 -39.67
N LYS A 509 16.22 -19.90 -39.37
CA LYS A 509 15.09 -20.09 -40.29
C LYS A 509 15.24 -19.25 -41.55
N GLN A 510 15.74 -18.02 -41.44
CA GLN A 510 16.01 -17.15 -42.58
C GLN A 510 17.15 -17.70 -43.45
N LYS A 511 18.28 -18.10 -42.85
CA LYS A 511 19.37 -18.78 -43.58
C LYS A 511 18.92 -20.04 -44.31
N ASN A 512 18.04 -20.84 -43.69
CA ASN A 512 17.48 -22.03 -44.33
C ASN A 512 16.52 -21.69 -45.48
N LYS A 513 15.79 -20.56 -45.42
CA LYS A 513 14.98 -20.06 -46.53
C LYS A 513 15.85 -19.53 -47.67
N ASP A 514 16.87 -18.74 -47.36
CA ASP A 514 17.77 -18.16 -48.35
C ASP A 514 18.56 -19.27 -49.09
N ASN A 515 19.05 -20.28 -48.37
CA ASN A 515 19.69 -21.46 -48.97
C ASN A 515 18.75 -22.25 -49.89
N LYS A 516 17.47 -22.41 -49.51
CA LYS A 516 16.46 -23.05 -50.37
C LYS A 516 16.16 -22.22 -51.63
N SER A 517 16.13 -20.89 -51.51
CA SER A 517 15.93 -20.00 -52.67
C SER A 517 17.11 -20.01 -53.64
N ASN A 518 18.35 -20.07 -53.14
CA ASN A 518 19.55 -20.17 -53.97
C ASN A 518 19.67 -21.52 -54.68
N MET A 519 19.26 -22.63 -54.05
CA MET A 519 19.13 -23.93 -54.71
C MET A 519 18.03 -23.94 -55.80
N GLY A 520 16.94 -23.19 -55.61
CA GLY A 520 15.90 -23.02 -56.62
C GLY A 520 16.37 -22.25 -57.86
N ASN A 521 17.21 -21.22 -57.67
CA ASN A 521 17.76 -20.43 -58.78
C ASN A 521 18.89 -21.14 -59.55
N MET A 522 19.62 -22.08 -58.95
CA MET A 522 20.62 -22.89 -59.67
C MET A 522 20.00 -23.92 -60.63
N ASN A 523 18.74 -24.32 -60.41
CA ASN A 523 18.03 -25.26 -61.29
C ASN A 523 17.28 -24.58 -62.45
N GLY A 524 17.40 -23.24 -62.59
CA GLY A 524 16.64 -22.42 -63.55
C GLY A 524 17.38 -22.04 -64.84
N ILE A 525 18.63 -22.46 -65.07
CA ILE A 525 19.32 -22.21 -66.34
C ILE A 525 19.20 -23.44 -67.24
N LYS A 526 18.14 -23.49 -68.05
CA LYS A 526 18.10 -24.28 -69.29
C LYS A 526 17.77 -23.40 -70.49
N SER A 527 18.80 -23.22 -71.31
CA SER A 527 18.80 -23.18 -72.78
C SER A 527 17.70 -22.37 -73.49
N SER A 528 18.07 -21.21 -74.03
CA SER A 528 17.44 -20.70 -75.25
C SER A 528 18.51 -20.29 -76.27
N LYS A 529 18.70 -21.12 -77.30
CA LYS A 529 18.78 -20.76 -78.73
C LYS A 529 19.70 -21.71 -79.50
N PHE A 530 19.08 -22.66 -80.18
CA PHE A 530 19.48 -23.06 -81.53
C PHE A 530 18.20 -23.27 -82.34
N LYS A 531 17.88 -22.33 -83.22
CA LYS A 531 17.07 -22.60 -84.42
C LYS A 531 17.63 -21.80 -85.59
N LYS A 532 17.87 -22.58 -86.63
CA LYS A 532 18.46 -22.35 -87.95
C LYS A 532 17.91 -21.14 -88.73
N TYR A 533 18.80 -20.63 -89.58
CA TYR A 533 18.70 -19.63 -90.66
C TYR A 533 18.78 -18.16 -90.24
#